data_AF-A0A158R2W9-F1
#
_entry.id   AF-A0A158R2W9-F1
#
_cell.length_a   1.000
_cell.length_b   1.000
_cell.length_c   1.000
_cell.angle_alpha   90.00
_cell.angle_beta   90.00
_cell.angle_gamma   90.00
#
_symmetry.space_group_name_H-M   'P 1'
#
loop_
_entity.id
_entity.type
_entity.pdbx_description
1 polymer ?
#
loop_
_entity_poly.entity_id
_entity_poly.type
_entity_poly.pdbx_seq_one_letter_code
_entity_poly.pdbx_strand_id
1 'polypeptide(L)'
;MFLLIVALAVVSYVPYWFLRRQQRQRELALIVDKRRHEREASKKLVLKSASLLASSRRDVITSWSFQQLKDELQSGGVSCVDVLRAYQWKAIEAHEATNCVAMFIKEAEQWALDWDRKAEAKNFVKPPFFGIPISLKECVPKLLPRKDGFIEFWNCFPGQCATWFNYAGLRVVTNLLKEDGQD
;
A
#
# COMPACT_ATOMS: atom_id res chain seq x y z
N MET A 1 0.49 -52.11 30.10
CA MET A 1 0.86 -51.83 28.70
C MET A 1 0.35 -50.49 28.19
N PHE A 2 -0.94 -50.16 28.34
CA PHE A 2 -1.51 -48.92 27.79
C PHE A 2 -0.79 -47.62 28.23
N LEU A 3 -0.48 -47.48 29.52
CA LEU A 3 0.24 -46.32 30.06
C LEU A 3 1.65 -46.15 29.47
N LEU A 4 2.35 -47.25 29.19
CA LEU A 4 3.68 -47.21 28.57
C LEU A 4 3.61 -46.76 27.12
N ILE A 5 2.59 -47.20 26.38
CA ILE A 5 2.36 -46.79 24.99
C ILE A 5 2.05 -45.28 24.93
N VAL A 6 1.20 -44.79 25.84
CA VAL A 6 0.88 -43.36 25.93
C VAL A 6 2.13 -42.55 26.29
N ALA A 7 2.95 -43.02 27.23
CA ALA A 7 4.19 -42.33 27.61
C ALA A 7 5.17 -42.22 26.42
N LEU A 8 5.37 -43.30 25.65
CA LEU A 8 6.23 -43.29 24.46
C LEU A 8 5.69 -42.38 23.35
N ALA A 9 4.36 -42.37 23.16
CA ALA A 9 3.71 -41.47 22.21
C ALA A 9 3.92 -39.99 22.61
N VAL A 10 3.79 -39.65 23.90
CA VAL A 10 4.04 -38.27 24.38
C VAL A 10 5.51 -37.89 24.24
N VAL A 11 6.43 -38.78 24.62
CA VAL A 11 7.89 -38.55 24.54
C VAL A 11 8.36 -38.35 23.10
N SER A 12 7.71 -38.98 22.11
CA SER A 12 8.01 -38.77 20.68
C SER A 12 7.27 -37.56 20.09
N TYR A 13 6.02 -37.33 20.48
CA TYR A 13 5.19 -36.26 19.94
C TYR A 13 5.62 -34.86 20.39
N VAL A 14 5.96 -34.69 21.67
CA VAL A 14 6.39 -33.40 22.23
C VAL A 14 7.63 -32.82 21.53
N PRO A 15 8.75 -33.55 21.37
CA PRO A 15 9.92 -33.04 20.66
C PRO A 15 9.63 -32.85 19.17
N TYR A 16 8.86 -33.73 18.53
CA TYR A 16 8.43 -33.53 17.14
C TYR A 16 7.66 -32.20 16.97
N TRP A 17 6.69 -31.92 17.86
CA TRP A 17 5.92 -30.68 17.83
C TRP A 17 6.80 -29.46 18.11
N PHE A 18 7.72 -29.55 19.06
CA PHE A 18 8.65 -28.46 19.39
C PHE A 18 9.61 -28.15 18.23
N LEU A 19 10.21 -29.17 17.61
CA LEU A 19 11.07 -29.00 16.43
C LEU A 19 10.30 -28.40 15.25
N ARG A 20 9.09 -28.91 14.98
CA ARG A 20 8.21 -28.36 13.93
C ARG A 20 7.82 -26.90 14.21
N ARG A 21 7.55 -26.55 15.46
CA ARG A 21 7.28 -25.16 15.88
C ARG A 21 8.51 -24.28 15.69
N GLN A 22 9.71 -24.74 16.05
CA GLN A 22 10.95 -23.98 15.81
C GLN A 22 11.21 -23.74 14.31
N GLN A 23 11.02 -24.76 13.46
CA GLN A 23 11.18 -24.62 12.02
C GLN A 23 10.26 -23.54 11.44
N ARG A 24 8.97 -23.57 11.81
CA ARG A 24 8.00 -22.53 11.37
C ARG A 24 8.38 -21.13 11.85
N GLN A 25 8.91 -21.00 13.07
CA GLN A 25 9.36 -19.71 13.59
C GLN A 25 10.57 -19.18 12.82
N ARG A 26 11.50 -20.05 12.43
CA ARG A 26 12.65 -19.67 11.58
C ARG A 26 12.20 -19.23 10.19
N GLU A 27 11.31 -19.99 9.56
CA GLU A 27 10.76 -19.64 8.25
C GLU A 27 10.00 -18.31 8.30
N LEU A 28 9.14 -18.11 9.30
CA LEU A 28 8.43 -16.85 9.51
C LEU A 28 9.41 -15.69 9.73
N ALA A 29 10.45 -15.88 10.52
CA ALA A 29 11.48 -14.86 10.74
C ALA A 29 12.17 -14.46 9.43
N LEU A 30 12.56 -15.44 8.61
CA LEU A 30 13.14 -15.19 7.29
C LEU A 30 12.19 -14.41 6.37
N ILE A 31 10.89 -14.77 6.36
CA ILE A 31 9.88 -14.05 5.57
C ILE A 31 9.71 -12.61 6.06
N VAL A 32 9.65 -12.40 7.38
CA VAL A 32 9.52 -11.07 7.99
C VAL A 32 10.75 -10.22 7.69
N ASP A 33 11.95 -10.79 7.79
CA ASP A 33 13.20 -10.08 7.50
C ASP A 33 13.31 -9.71 6.02
N LYS A 34 12.97 -10.63 5.11
CA LYS A 34 12.88 -10.34 3.67
C LYS A 34 11.94 -9.16 3.40
N ARG A 35 10.73 -9.16 3.97
CA ARG A 35 9.75 -8.07 3.82
C ARG A 35 10.26 -6.75 4.40
N ARG A 36 10.94 -6.81 5.55
CA ARG A 36 11.59 -5.63 6.14
C ARG A 36 12.63 -5.05 5.20
N HIS A 37 13.51 -5.88 4.63
CA HIS A 37 14.52 -5.43 3.68
C HIS A 37 13.90 -4.83 2.40
N GLU A 38 12.87 -5.47 1.84
CA GLU A 38 12.17 -4.95 0.66
C GLU A 38 11.49 -3.60 0.94
N ARG A 39 10.84 -3.46 2.11
CA ARG A 39 10.23 -2.19 2.54
C ARG A 39 11.28 -1.10 2.68
N GLU A 40 12.38 -1.35 3.39
CA GLU A 40 13.46 -0.37 3.56
C GLU A 40 14.10 0.03 2.22
N ALA A 41 14.30 -0.93 1.31
CA ALA A 41 14.79 -0.63 -0.03
C ALA A 41 13.80 0.27 -0.81
N SER A 42 12.50 -0.02 -0.73
CA SER A 42 11.46 0.81 -1.36
C SER A 42 11.39 2.21 -0.75
N LYS A 43 11.49 2.33 0.58
CA LYS A 43 11.52 3.61 1.30
C LYS A 43 12.72 4.45 0.86
N LYS A 44 13.91 3.87 0.76
CA LYS A 44 15.13 4.58 0.30
C LYS A 44 15.01 5.12 -1.12
N LEU A 45 14.44 4.32 -2.03
CA LEU A 45 14.21 4.76 -3.42
C LEU A 45 13.27 5.96 -3.48
N VAL A 46 12.14 5.88 -2.76
CA VAL A 46 11.15 6.96 -2.72
C VAL A 46 11.68 8.20 -2.02
N LEU A 47 12.45 8.04 -0.94
CA LEU A 47 13.08 9.18 -0.26
C LEU A 47 14.01 9.95 -1.21
N LYS A 48 14.76 9.23 -2.06
CA LYS A 48 15.62 9.85 -3.08
C LYS A 48 14.79 10.68 -4.07
N SER A 49 13.71 10.14 -4.63
CA SER A 49 12.89 10.91 -5.59
C SER A 49 12.15 12.07 -4.91
N ALA A 50 11.60 11.86 -3.71
CA ALA A 50 10.88 12.87 -2.95
C ALA A 50 11.78 14.05 -2.53
N SER A 51 13.08 13.77 -2.29
CA SER A 51 14.05 14.81 -1.95
C SER A 51 14.40 15.76 -3.10
N LEU A 52 14.05 15.41 -4.35
CA LEU A 52 14.24 16.28 -5.51
C LEU A 52 13.29 17.49 -5.51
N LEU A 53 12.19 17.43 -4.76
CA LEU A 53 11.22 18.52 -4.66
C LEU A 53 11.53 19.41 -3.44
N ALA A 54 11.56 20.73 -3.66
CA ALA A 54 11.83 21.71 -2.60
C ALA A 54 10.80 21.61 -1.45
N SER A 55 11.24 21.89 -0.21
CA SER A 55 10.37 21.83 0.97
C SER A 55 9.14 22.72 0.85
N SER A 56 9.34 23.99 0.50
CA SER A 56 8.24 24.96 0.34
C SER A 56 7.17 24.49 -0.63
N ARG A 57 7.57 23.87 -1.75
CA ARG A 57 6.63 23.36 -2.76
C ARG A 57 5.87 22.14 -2.26
N ARG A 58 6.51 21.25 -1.49
CA ARG A 58 5.84 20.11 -0.83
C ARG A 58 4.77 20.57 0.16
N ASP A 59 5.08 21.59 0.96
CA ASP A 59 4.16 22.12 1.96
C ASP A 59 2.95 22.78 1.31
N VAL A 60 3.16 23.54 0.23
CA VAL A 60 2.08 24.14 -0.57
C VAL A 60 1.16 23.05 -1.13
N ILE A 61 1.71 22.03 -1.82
CA ILE A 61 0.91 20.95 -2.42
C ILE A 61 0.14 20.16 -1.37
N THR A 62 0.76 19.91 -0.20
CA THR A 62 0.12 19.15 0.89
C THR A 62 -0.98 19.96 1.58
N SER A 63 -0.86 21.29 1.59
CA SER A 63 -1.84 22.16 2.26
C SER A 63 -3.19 22.25 1.53
N TRP A 64 -3.25 21.85 0.27
CA TRP A 64 -4.46 21.94 -0.54
C TRP A 64 -5.53 20.93 -0.13
N SER A 65 -6.78 21.37 -0.26
CA SER A 65 -7.93 20.46 -0.24
C SER A 65 -7.95 19.58 -1.50
N PHE A 66 -8.68 18.47 -1.44
CA PHE A 66 -8.83 17.56 -2.58
C PHE A 66 -9.35 18.26 -3.85
N GLN A 67 -10.32 19.16 -3.71
CA GLN A 67 -10.88 19.91 -4.84
C GLN A 67 -9.84 20.83 -5.46
N GLN A 68 -9.12 21.61 -4.65
CA GLN A 68 -8.04 22.48 -5.11
C GLN A 68 -6.94 21.70 -5.83
N LEU A 69 -6.48 20.59 -5.24
CA LEU A 69 -5.47 19.74 -5.87
C LEU A 69 -5.94 19.19 -7.22
N LYS A 70 -7.20 18.72 -7.29
CA LYS A 70 -7.79 18.24 -8.53
C LYS A 70 -7.82 19.36 -9.57
N ASP A 71 -8.29 20.54 -9.21
CA ASP A 71 -8.44 21.66 -10.13
C ASP A 71 -7.07 22.16 -10.64
N GLU A 72 -6.03 22.18 -9.79
CA GLU A 72 -4.65 22.49 -10.19
C GLU A 72 -4.04 21.45 -11.15
N LEU A 73 -4.34 20.16 -10.95
CA LEU A 73 -3.91 19.09 -11.87
C LEU A 73 -4.65 19.17 -13.21
N GLN A 74 -5.95 19.50 -13.18
CA GLN A 74 -6.77 19.67 -14.38
C GLN A 74 -6.34 20.90 -15.19
N SER A 75 -6.09 22.03 -14.52
CA SER A 75 -5.59 23.26 -15.16
C SER A 75 -4.15 23.12 -15.65
N GLY A 76 -3.37 22.20 -15.06
CA GLY A 76 -1.95 22.03 -15.36
C GLY A 76 -1.05 22.99 -14.57
N GLY A 77 -1.54 23.60 -13.49
CA GLY A 77 -0.74 24.42 -12.58
C GLY A 77 0.33 23.62 -11.83
N VAL A 78 0.12 22.30 -11.66
CA VAL A 78 1.10 21.37 -11.07
C VAL A 78 1.25 20.10 -11.90
N SER A 79 2.47 19.58 -11.96
CA SER A 79 2.81 18.29 -12.57
C SER A 79 2.46 17.11 -11.67
N CYS A 80 2.05 15.99 -12.27
CA CYS A 80 1.76 14.75 -11.56
C CYS A 80 2.97 14.25 -10.75
N VAL A 81 4.19 14.45 -11.27
CA VAL A 81 5.44 14.06 -10.61
C VAL A 81 5.67 14.87 -9.34
N ASP A 82 5.40 16.18 -9.37
CA ASP A 82 5.52 17.04 -8.19
C ASP A 82 4.53 16.61 -7.09
N VAL A 83 3.28 16.34 -7.47
CA VAL A 83 2.26 15.84 -6.55
C VAL A 83 2.68 14.49 -5.95
N LEU A 84 3.13 13.55 -6.79
CA LEU A 84 3.59 12.25 -6.33
C LEU A 84 4.73 12.38 -5.30
N ARG A 85 5.74 13.20 -5.58
CA ARG A 85 6.89 13.42 -4.69
C ARG A 85 6.49 14.06 -3.36
N ALA A 86 5.56 15.02 -3.39
CA ALA A 86 5.04 15.66 -2.18
C ALA A 86 4.30 14.65 -1.28
N TYR A 87 3.42 13.84 -1.85
CA TYR A 87 2.68 12.82 -1.10
C TYR A 87 3.57 11.66 -0.65
N GLN A 88 4.58 11.28 -1.44
CA GLN A 88 5.60 10.32 -1.05
C GLN A 88 6.39 10.77 0.18
N TRP A 89 6.77 12.04 0.24
CA TRP A 89 7.40 12.62 1.43
C TRP A 89 6.50 12.53 2.66
N LYS A 90 5.24 12.95 2.53
CA LYS A 90 4.26 12.88 3.62
C LYS A 90 3.95 11.45 4.05
N ALA A 91 3.94 10.50 3.13
CA ALA A 91 3.78 9.08 3.42
C ALA A 91 4.97 8.53 4.22
N ILE A 92 6.20 9.00 3.95
CA ILE A 92 7.39 8.63 4.74
C ILE A 92 7.29 9.21 6.16
N GLU A 93 6.92 10.49 6.29
CA GLU A 93 6.72 11.15 7.59
C GLU A 93 5.66 10.43 8.43
N ALA A 94 4.51 10.10 7.83
CA ALA A 94 3.47 9.32 8.50
C ALA A 94 3.94 7.90 8.86
N HIS A 95 4.71 7.25 7.99
CA HIS A 95 5.25 5.92 8.26
C HIS A 95 6.24 5.92 9.44
N GLU A 96 7.02 6.98 9.63
CA GLU A 96 7.91 7.10 10.79
C GLU A 96 7.14 7.21 12.10
N ALA A 97 5.97 7.85 12.09
CA ALA A 97 5.11 7.94 13.26
C ALA A 97 4.29 6.66 13.53
N THR A 98 3.76 6.00 12.48
CA THR A 98 2.73 4.97 12.66
C THR A 98 3.06 3.61 12.04
N ASN A 99 4.18 3.46 11.33
CA ASN A 99 4.57 2.25 10.59
C ASN A 99 3.46 1.75 9.62
N CYS A 100 2.79 2.67 8.92
CA CYS A 100 1.61 2.34 8.09
C CYS A 100 1.93 1.83 6.68
N VAL A 101 3.02 2.30 6.06
CA VAL A 101 3.39 1.89 4.69
C VAL A 101 4.09 0.53 4.67
N ALA A 102 3.51 -0.42 3.92
CA ALA A 102 4.10 -1.74 3.71
C ALA A 102 5.14 -1.76 2.58
N MET A 103 4.85 -1.10 1.46
CA MET A 103 5.70 -1.07 0.27
C MET A 103 5.33 0.12 -0.61
N PHE A 104 6.31 0.70 -1.30
CA PHE A 104 6.09 1.67 -2.37
C PHE A 104 6.21 1.03 -3.75
N ILE A 105 5.41 1.53 -4.70
CA ILE A 105 5.47 1.13 -6.11
C ILE A 105 6.67 1.82 -6.78
N LYS A 106 7.58 1.05 -7.36
CA LYS A 106 8.84 1.56 -7.94
C LYS A 106 8.59 2.31 -9.25
N GLU A 107 7.57 1.87 -9.98
CA GLU A 107 7.18 2.35 -11.30
C GLU A 107 6.34 3.64 -11.23
N ALA A 108 5.88 4.04 -10.04
CA ALA A 108 4.96 5.17 -9.87
C ALA A 108 5.51 6.49 -10.44
N GLU A 109 6.81 6.73 -10.30
CA GLU A 109 7.45 7.94 -10.85
C GLU A 109 7.46 7.94 -12.38
N GLN A 110 7.73 6.79 -13.00
CA GLN A 110 7.67 6.64 -14.46
C GLN A 110 6.24 6.86 -14.97
N TRP A 111 5.24 6.29 -14.28
CA TRP A 111 3.85 6.52 -14.62
C TRP A 111 3.49 8.01 -14.55
N ALA A 112 3.85 8.70 -13.46
CA ALA A 112 3.60 10.14 -13.34
C ALA A 112 4.22 10.95 -14.48
N LEU A 113 5.47 10.64 -14.86
CA LEU A 113 6.14 11.27 -16.01
C LEU A 113 5.41 11.00 -17.34
N ASP A 114 4.95 9.77 -17.56
CA ASP A 114 4.21 9.42 -18.77
C ASP A 114 2.83 10.08 -18.82
N TRP A 115 2.17 10.29 -17.67
CA TRP A 115 0.92 11.04 -17.58
C TRP A 115 1.12 12.53 -17.85
N ASP A 116 2.19 13.13 -17.33
CA ASP A 116 2.55 14.52 -17.65
C ASP A 116 2.84 14.68 -19.15
N ARG A 117 3.61 13.77 -19.76
CA ARG A 117 3.87 13.77 -21.21
C ARG A 117 2.58 13.63 -22.02
N LYS A 118 1.65 12.77 -21.60
CA LYS A 118 0.34 12.61 -22.27
C LYS A 118 -0.50 13.88 -22.17
N ALA A 119 -0.43 14.60 -21.06
CA ALA A 119 -1.17 15.84 -20.85
C ALA A 119 -0.69 17.00 -21.72
N GLU A 120 0.56 16.96 -22.23
CA GLU A 120 1.07 17.94 -23.20
C GLU A 120 0.41 17.79 -24.59
N ALA A 121 -0.15 16.62 -24.90
CA ALA A 121 -0.81 16.39 -26.18
C ALA A 121 -2.15 17.14 -26.25
N LYS A 122 -2.32 18.00 -27.26
CA LYS A 122 -3.51 18.86 -27.43
C LYS A 122 -4.85 18.09 -27.52
N ASN A 123 -4.82 16.82 -27.90
CA ASN A 123 -6.02 15.97 -28.05
C ASN A 123 -6.32 15.12 -26.81
N PHE A 124 -5.55 15.27 -25.72
CA PHE A 124 -5.72 14.43 -24.54
C PHE A 124 -6.74 15.03 -23.57
N VAL A 125 -7.85 14.31 -23.35
CA VAL A 125 -8.84 14.67 -22.34
C VAL A 125 -8.41 14.10 -20.99
N LYS A 126 -8.12 14.98 -20.03
CA LYS A 126 -7.71 14.59 -18.68
C LYS A 126 -8.89 13.89 -17.95
N PRO A 127 -8.70 12.67 -17.42
CA PRO A 127 -9.73 12.01 -16.63
C PRO A 127 -9.95 12.71 -15.27
N PRO A 128 -11.07 12.49 -14.57
CA PRO A 128 -11.39 13.20 -13.33
C PRO A 128 -10.38 13.00 -12.19
N PHE A 129 -9.72 11.84 -12.13
CA PHE A 129 -8.68 11.50 -11.15
C PHE A 129 -7.25 11.60 -11.72
N PHE A 130 -7.04 12.45 -12.72
CA PHE A 130 -5.74 12.66 -13.34
C PHE A 130 -4.69 13.10 -12.31
N GLY A 131 -3.58 12.37 -12.21
CA GLY A 131 -2.43 12.75 -11.38
C GLY A 131 -2.60 12.62 -9.87
N ILE A 132 -3.72 12.07 -9.38
CA ILE A 132 -3.99 11.97 -7.95
C ILE A 132 -3.32 10.71 -7.36
N PRO A 133 -2.40 10.83 -6.38
CA PRO A 133 -1.78 9.67 -5.74
C PRO A 133 -2.76 8.97 -4.80
N ILE A 134 -2.85 7.64 -4.91
CA ILE A 134 -3.76 6.79 -4.12
C ILE A 134 -2.96 5.76 -3.34
N SER A 135 -3.25 5.62 -2.05
CA SER A 135 -2.76 4.52 -1.23
C SER A 135 -3.71 3.33 -1.30
N LEU A 136 -3.15 2.13 -1.43
CA LEU A 136 -3.92 0.89 -1.54
C LEU A 136 -3.54 -0.07 -0.42
N LYS A 137 -4.54 -0.75 0.14
CA LYS A 137 -4.32 -1.82 1.11
C LYS A 137 -3.74 -3.05 0.39
N GLU A 138 -2.81 -3.74 1.05
CA GLU A 138 -2.09 -4.91 0.52
C GLU A 138 -3.01 -6.07 0.07
N CYS A 139 -4.23 -6.16 0.62
CA CYS A 139 -5.17 -7.23 0.29
C CYS A 139 -5.95 -6.97 -1.01
N VAL A 140 -5.71 -5.85 -1.71
CA VAL A 140 -6.36 -5.54 -3.00
C VAL A 140 -5.72 -6.40 -4.11
N PRO A 141 -6.43 -7.37 -4.71
CA PRO A 141 -5.78 -8.49 -5.44
C PRO A 141 -5.21 -8.16 -6.83
N LYS A 142 -5.57 -7.02 -7.44
CA LYS A 142 -5.42 -6.81 -8.89
C LYS A 142 -4.32 -5.84 -9.34
N LEU A 143 -3.70 -5.08 -8.43
CA LEU A 143 -2.84 -3.95 -8.84
C LEU A 143 -1.36 -4.12 -8.52
N LEU A 144 -0.98 -5.15 -7.76
CA LEU A 144 0.42 -5.47 -7.46
C LEU A 144 0.64 -6.96 -7.66
N PRO A 145 1.82 -7.39 -8.15
CA PRO A 145 2.17 -8.80 -8.12
C PRO A 145 2.09 -9.24 -6.67
N ARG A 146 1.14 -10.15 -6.40
CA ARG A 146 0.88 -10.71 -5.07
C ARG A 146 2.14 -11.46 -4.64
N LYS A 147 3.08 -10.76 -4.00
CA LYS A 147 4.29 -11.37 -3.48
C LYS A 147 3.92 -12.09 -2.20
N ASP A 148 3.63 -13.36 -2.39
CA ASP A 148 3.70 -14.41 -1.41
C ASP A 148 2.36 -14.64 -0.69
N GLY A 149 1.70 -15.76 -1.06
CA GLY A 149 0.47 -16.28 -0.51
C GLY A 149 0.61 -16.70 0.96
N PHE A 150 0.79 -15.72 1.84
CA PHE A 150 0.98 -15.96 3.27
C PHE A 150 -0.33 -15.95 4.08
N ILE A 151 -1.49 -15.84 3.43
CA ILE A 151 -2.78 -16.29 3.96
C ILE A 151 -3.65 -16.70 2.76
N GLU A 152 -3.52 -17.94 2.30
CA GLU A 152 -4.75 -18.62 1.90
C GLU A 152 -5.63 -18.70 3.15
N PHE A 153 -6.89 -18.30 3.05
CA PHE A 153 -7.90 -18.67 4.04
C PHE A 153 -7.82 -18.02 5.44
N TRP A 154 -8.03 -16.71 5.52
CA TRP A 154 -9.01 -16.20 6.49
C TRP A 154 -9.97 -15.30 5.75
N ASN A 155 -11.01 -15.92 5.21
CA ASN A 155 -12.28 -15.33 4.82
C ASN A 155 -12.22 -13.83 4.48
N CYS A 156 -11.97 -13.53 3.20
CA CYS A 156 -12.69 -12.41 2.60
C CYS A 156 -14.17 -12.81 2.64
N PHE A 157 -14.83 -12.58 3.78
CA PHE A 157 -16.29 -12.57 3.83
C PHE A 157 -16.71 -11.46 2.86
N PRO A 158 -17.39 -11.80 1.75
CA PRO A 158 -17.94 -10.78 0.86
C PRO A 158 -19.08 -10.12 1.64
N GLY A 159 -18.79 -9.05 2.39
CA GLY A 159 -19.83 -8.32 3.12
C GLY A 159 -19.45 -7.44 4.30
N GLN A 160 -18.22 -7.51 4.85
CA GLN A 160 -17.90 -6.77 6.10
C GLN A 160 -16.74 -5.76 6.02
N CYS A 161 -16.10 -5.57 4.86
CA CYS A 161 -15.06 -4.51 4.72
C CYS A 161 -15.62 -3.07 4.71
N ALA A 162 -16.96 -2.88 4.66
CA ALA A 162 -17.56 -1.55 4.57
C ALA A 162 -17.79 -0.87 5.94
N THR A 163 -17.75 -1.58 7.07
CA THR A 163 -18.26 -1.06 8.35
C THR A 163 -17.21 -0.54 9.35
N TRP A 164 -15.91 -0.70 9.09
CA TRP A 164 -14.86 -0.22 10.02
C TRP A 164 -14.22 1.13 9.63
N PHE A 165 -14.81 1.87 8.68
CA PHE A 165 -14.25 3.11 8.14
C PHE A 165 -14.68 4.40 8.88
N ASN A 166 -14.97 4.33 10.19
CA ASN A 166 -15.53 5.47 10.93
C ASN A 166 -14.74 5.92 12.17
N TYR A 167 -13.42 5.71 12.21
CA TYR A 167 -12.59 6.17 13.35
C TYR A 167 -11.34 6.99 13.00
N ALA A 168 -11.12 7.35 11.73
CA ALA A 168 -9.87 8.01 11.35
C ALA A 168 -10.01 9.29 10.51
N GLY A 169 -11.17 9.95 10.47
CA GLY A 169 -11.31 11.29 9.87
C GLY A 169 -10.96 11.43 8.38
N LEU A 170 -10.53 10.37 7.71
CA LEU A 170 -10.35 10.29 6.27
C LEU A 170 -11.67 9.86 5.64
N ARG A 171 -12.42 10.84 5.15
CA ARG A 171 -13.63 10.63 4.35
C ARG A 171 -13.23 10.11 2.97
N VAL A 172 -12.93 8.82 2.86
CA VAL A 172 -12.75 8.14 1.57
C VAL A 172 -14.13 7.98 0.94
N VAL A 173 -14.32 8.59 -0.23
CA VAL A 173 -15.51 8.45 -1.06
C VAL A 173 -15.61 7.01 -1.54
N THR A 174 -16.41 6.19 -0.86
CA THR A 174 -16.69 4.79 -1.25
C THR A 174 -18.09 4.58 -1.85
N ASN A 175 -18.79 5.65 -2.24
CA ASN A 175 -20.11 5.56 -2.89
C ASN A 175 -20.05 5.96 -4.37
N LEU A 176 -19.26 5.27 -5.21
CA LEU A 176 -19.31 5.48 -6.67
C LEU A 176 -19.18 4.20 -7.51
N LEU A 177 -19.32 3.00 -6.93
CA LEU A 177 -19.33 1.75 -7.70
C LEU A 177 -20.67 0.98 -7.59
N LYS A 178 -21.80 1.68 -7.40
CA LYS A 178 -23.12 1.01 -7.33
C LYS A 178 -24.25 1.61 -8.15
N GLU A 179 -24.01 2.60 -9.00
CA GLU A 179 -25.03 3.09 -9.92
C GLU A 179 -24.47 3.14 -11.34
N ASP A 180 -24.43 1.99 -12.00
CA ASP A 180 -24.41 1.85 -13.46
C ASP A 180 -24.98 0.46 -13.75
N GLY A 181 -26.30 0.35 -13.75
CA GLY A 181 -26.97 -0.90 -14.10
C GLY A 181 -28.41 -1.02 -13.61
N GLN A 182 -29.32 -0.21 -14.18
CA GLN A 182 -30.65 -0.68 -14.56
C GLN A 182 -31.36 0.36 -15.44
N ASP A 183 -31.43 0.02 -16.73
CA ASP A 183 -32.61 0.30 -17.56
C ASP A 183 -33.85 -0.44 -17.01
#